data_AF-A0A3P7EZZ5-F1
#
_entry.id   AF-A0A3P7EZZ5-F1
#
_cell.length_a   1.000
_cell.length_b   1.000
_cell.length_c   1.000
_cell.angle_alpha   90.00
_cell.angle_beta   90.00
_cell.angle_gamma   90.00
#
_symmetry.space_group_name_H-M   'P 1'
#
loop_
_entity.id
_entity.type
_entity.pdbx_description
1 polymer ?
#
loop_
_entity_poly.entity_id
_entity_poly.type
_entity_poly.pdbx_seq_one_letter_code
_entity_poly.pdbx_strand_id
1 'polypeptide(L)'
;MSSETESPLLQHLLRLEVNNCTALVRLPACLIPRPSVAAGRGLRKLSLHNCACLDLSLLLTSLSGHPIEDLDGLPKLPQLTQDNLLEFTKLNFPLRKLSLSIISLSGLTLELLVRLIQLLPARSLQELDLPLRRAVCDPDPSALVEELVEAVARLEHLVSIDLGGQAVLFSPPQLARACGRLSSLASLCAENLSRSQEESLKSILPPKCTLRIRYYCDAE
;
A
#
# COMPACT_ATOMS: atom_id res chain seq x y z
N MET A 1 3.74 39.05 2.76
CA MET A 1 3.49 37.82 3.54
C MET A 1 2.07 37.89 4.04
N SER A 2 1.14 37.34 3.27
CA SER A 2 -0.28 37.35 3.64
C SER A 2 -0.49 36.20 4.63
N SER A 3 -0.83 36.52 5.87
CA SER A 3 -1.33 35.54 6.82
C SER A 3 -2.69 35.05 6.32
N GLU A 4 -2.69 33.97 5.53
CA GLU A 4 -3.91 33.21 5.29
C GLU A 4 -4.37 32.70 6.65
N THR A 5 -5.34 33.41 7.21
CA THR A 5 -6.04 33.03 8.42
C THR A 5 -6.82 31.79 8.07
N GLU A 6 -6.34 30.66 8.55
CA GLU A 6 -6.93 29.34 8.30
C GLU A 6 -8.41 29.39 8.69
N SER A 7 -9.29 29.12 7.72
CA SER A 7 -10.73 29.17 7.98
C SER A 7 -11.07 28.20 9.12
N PRO A 8 -11.78 28.62 10.18
CA PRO A 8 -12.10 27.77 11.32
C PRO A 8 -12.85 26.50 10.93
N LEU A 9 -13.51 26.49 9.77
CA LEU A 9 -14.22 25.33 9.22
C LEU A 9 -13.27 24.22 8.72
N LEU A 10 -12.08 24.57 8.25
CA LEU A 10 -11.13 23.58 7.69
C LEU A 10 -10.44 22.74 8.77
N GLN A 11 -10.40 23.24 10.00
CA GLN A 11 -9.81 22.53 11.16
C GLN A 11 -10.50 21.18 11.45
N HIS A 12 -11.72 21.01 10.93
CA HIS A 12 -12.53 19.80 11.05
C HIS A 12 -12.50 18.91 9.80
N LEU A 13 -11.74 19.29 8.77
CA LEU A 13 -11.65 18.51 7.54
C LEU A 13 -10.86 17.21 7.79
N LEU A 14 -11.59 16.10 7.84
CA LEU A 14 -11.01 14.77 8.03
C LEU A 14 -10.87 13.97 6.73
N ARG A 15 -11.60 14.37 5.68
CA ARG A 15 -11.66 13.68 4.39
C ARG A 15 -11.54 14.69 3.27
N LEU A 16 -10.65 14.42 2.33
CA LEU A 16 -10.45 15.21 1.13
C LEU A 16 -10.46 14.27 -0.07
N GLU A 17 -11.26 14.62 -1.07
CA GLU A 17 -11.34 13.91 -2.33
C GLU A 17 -10.99 14.87 -3.45
N VAL A 18 -9.97 14.52 -4.22
CA VAL A 18 -9.52 15.30 -5.36
C VAL A 18 -9.47 14.37 -6.55
N ASN A 19 -10.56 14.38 -7.30
CA ASN A 19 -10.83 13.40 -8.34
C ASN A 19 -11.11 14.10 -9.67
N ASN A 20 -10.54 13.57 -10.75
CA ASN A 20 -10.67 14.11 -12.12
C ASN A 20 -10.13 15.54 -12.28
N CYS A 21 -9.24 15.97 -11.40
CA CYS A 21 -8.58 17.26 -11.47
C CYS A 21 -7.32 17.17 -12.33
N THR A 22 -7.48 16.94 -13.64
CA THR A 22 -6.38 16.67 -14.56
C THR A 22 -5.39 17.81 -14.70
N ALA A 23 -5.84 19.07 -14.57
CA ALA A 23 -5.01 20.27 -14.64
C ALA A 23 -4.44 20.73 -13.29
N LEU A 24 -4.79 20.06 -12.17
CA LEU A 24 -4.35 20.48 -10.84
C LEU A 24 -2.90 20.07 -10.60
N VAL A 25 -2.02 21.06 -10.49
CA VAL A 25 -0.58 20.84 -10.26
C VAL A 25 -0.24 20.67 -8.78
N ARG A 26 -0.99 21.34 -7.89
CA ARG A 26 -0.79 21.27 -6.44
C ARG A 26 -2.11 21.39 -5.72
N LEU A 27 -2.23 20.76 -4.56
CA LEU A 27 -3.33 21.03 -3.66
C LEU A 27 -3.20 22.46 -3.10
N PRO A 28 -4.27 23.28 -3.18
CA PRO A 28 -4.30 24.58 -2.51
C PRO A 28 -4.07 24.41 -1.00
N ALA A 29 -3.22 25.25 -0.41
CA ALA A 29 -2.92 25.18 1.03
C ALA A 29 -4.17 25.39 1.89
N CYS A 30 -5.14 26.15 1.39
CA CYS A 30 -6.44 26.35 2.02
C CYS A 30 -7.34 25.09 2.00
N LEU A 31 -6.97 24.00 1.35
CA LEU A 31 -7.72 22.73 1.40
C LEU A 31 -7.05 21.68 2.28
N ILE A 32 -5.82 21.92 2.73
CA ILE A 32 -5.08 21.03 3.62
C ILE A 32 -5.06 21.66 5.01
N PRO A 33 -5.77 21.10 6.00
CA PRO A 33 -5.73 21.64 7.35
C PRO A 33 -4.32 21.55 7.91
N ARG A 34 -3.92 22.46 8.79
CA ARG A 34 -2.64 22.32 9.47
C ARG A 34 -2.69 21.11 10.41
N PRO A 35 -1.75 20.16 10.30
CA PRO A 35 -1.74 19.01 11.18
C PRO A 35 -1.41 19.45 12.62
N SER A 36 -2.12 18.89 13.59
CA SER A 36 -1.79 19.05 15.00
C SER A 36 -1.60 17.67 15.61
N VAL A 37 -0.33 17.25 15.69
CA VAL A 37 0.08 15.94 16.22
C VAL A 37 -0.42 15.75 17.66
N ALA A 38 -0.32 16.79 18.49
CA ALA A 38 -0.76 16.74 19.90
C ALA A 38 -2.28 16.55 20.06
N ALA A 39 -3.08 17.00 19.08
CA ALA A 39 -4.54 16.91 19.13
C ALA A 39 -5.09 15.76 18.27
N GLY A 40 -4.23 14.99 17.59
CA GLY A 40 -4.64 14.00 16.58
C GLY A 40 -5.49 14.60 15.45
N ARG A 41 -5.35 15.91 15.21
CA ARG A 41 -6.17 16.64 14.22
C ARG A 41 -5.45 16.69 12.89
N GLY A 42 -6.22 16.49 11.83
CA GLY A 42 -5.77 16.58 10.45
C GLY A 42 -6.53 15.62 9.56
N LEU A 43 -6.17 15.64 8.29
CA LEU A 43 -6.68 14.72 7.29
C LEU A 43 -6.44 13.25 7.70
N ARG A 44 -7.52 12.46 7.68
CA ARG A 44 -7.50 11.00 7.94
C ARG A 44 -7.74 10.20 6.68
N LYS A 45 -8.45 10.77 5.71
CA LYS A 45 -8.80 10.14 4.44
C LYS A 45 -8.46 11.03 3.25
N LEU A 46 -7.74 10.50 2.29
CA LEU A 46 -7.39 11.18 1.05
C LEU A 46 -7.66 10.26 -0.13
N SER A 47 -8.43 10.75 -1.11
CA SER A 47 -8.66 10.07 -2.38
C SER A 47 -8.14 10.94 -3.53
N LEU A 48 -7.32 10.34 -4.39
CA LEU A 48 -6.65 10.98 -5.51
C LEU A 48 -6.83 10.16 -6.79
N HIS A 49 -7.87 10.45 -7.56
CA HIS A 49 -8.12 9.77 -8.82
C HIS A 49 -7.97 10.70 -10.01
N ASN A 50 -7.32 10.22 -11.07
CA ASN A 50 -7.22 10.93 -12.35
C ASN A 50 -6.68 12.38 -12.21
N CYS A 51 -5.61 12.53 -11.43
CA CYS A 51 -4.89 13.79 -11.20
C CYS A 51 -3.53 13.78 -11.91
N ALA A 52 -3.57 13.83 -13.24
CA ALA A 52 -2.40 13.57 -14.09
C ALA A 52 -1.25 14.60 -13.95
N CYS A 53 -1.56 15.86 -13.64
CA CYS A 53 -0.56 16.92 -13.50
C CYS A 53 -0.11 17.19 -12.06
N LEU A 54 -0.63 16.45 -11.07
CA LEU A 54 -0.35 16.70 -9.66
C LEU A 54 1.12 16.39 -9.32
N ASP A 55 1.83 17.38 -8.80
CA ASP A 55 3.20 17.21 -8.29
C ASP A 55 3.16 16.38 -7.00
N LEU A 56 3.65 15.14 -7.10
CA LEU A 56 3.63 14.19 -6.00
C LEU A 56 4.62 14.55 -4.89
N SER A 57 5.75 15.19 -5.22
CA SER A 57 6.74 15.58 -4.22
C SER A 57 6.18 16.70 -3.34
N LEU A 58 5.51 17.69 -3.94
CA LEU A 58 4.81 18.74 -3.20
C LEU A 58 3.63 18.20 -2.41
N LEU A 59 2.85 17.28 -3.00
CA LEU A 59 1.76 16.59 -2.31
C LEU A 59 2.28 15.88 -1.05
N LEU A 60 3.25 14.97 -1.19
CA LEU A 60 3.78 14.19 -0.06
C LEU A 60 4.33 15.09 1.05
N THR A 61 5.00 16.19 0.68
CA THR A 61 5.45 17.21 1.63
C THR A 61 4.28 17.83 2.40
N SER A 62 3.18 18.16 1.70
CA SER A 62 1.99 18.76 2.30
C SER A 62 1.20 17.81 3.22
N LEU A 63 1.35 16.50 3.04
CA LEU A 63 0.70 15.49 3.88
C LEU A 63 1.51 15.15 5.14
N SER A 64 2.73 15.65 5.27
CA SER A 64 3.57 15.38 6.45
C SER A 64 2.89 15.81 7.74
N GLY A 65 2.91 14.92 8.75
CA GLY A 65 2.27 15.15 10.06
C GLY A 65 0.77 14.85 10.12
N HIS A 66 0.12 14.51 9.01
CA HIS A 66 -1.29 14.09 9.01
C HIS A 66 -1.48 12.63 9.44
N PRO A 67 -2.50 12.30 10.26
CA PRO A 67 -2.80 10.93 10.66
C PRO A 67 -3.64 10.21 9.58
N ILE A 68 -3.08 10.05 8.37
CA ILE A 68 -3.80 9.42 7.25
C ILE A 68 -3.97 7.92 7.53
N GLU A 69 -5.20 7.45 7.53
CA GLU A 69 -5.57 6.04 7.73
C GLU A 69 -5.99 5.37 6.44
N ASP A 70 -6.45 6.17 5.48
CA ASP A 70 -7.03 5.73 4.22
C ASP A 70 -6.51 6.64 3.10
N LEU A 71 -5.62 6.09 2.27
CA LEU A 71 -5.09 6.75 1.09
C LEU A 71 -5.44 5.92 -0.14
N ASP A 72 -6.34 6.45 -0.96
CA ASP A 72 -6.75 5.82 -2.21
C ASP A 72 -6.26 6.61 -3.42
N GLY A 73 -5.92 5.88 -4.47
CA GLY A 73 -5.61 6.42 -5.79
C GLY A 73 -4.17 6.86 -6.02
N LEU A 74 -3.37 7.13 -4.97
CA LEU A 74 -1.95 7.50 -5.12
C LEU A 74 -1.17 6.49 -6.00
N PRO A 75 -1.26 5.16 -5.79
CA PRO A 75 -0.53 4.19 -6.62
C PRO A 75 -0.95 4.17 -8.10
N LYS A 76 -2.14 4.70 -8.42
CA LYS A 76 -2.72 4.72 -9.77
C LYS A 76 -2.32 5.97 -10.56
N LEU A 77 -1.64 6.94 -9.94
CA LEU A 77 -1.26 8.17 -10.63
C LEU A 77 -0.15 7.91 -11.66
N PRO A 78 -0.30 8.35 -12.93
CA PRO A 78 0.62 8.01 -14.02
C PRO A 78 2.04 8.56 -13.83
N GLN A 79 2.19 9.64 -13.09
CA GLN A 79 3.46 10.30 -12.78
C GLN A 79 4.17 9.73 -11.54
N LEU A 80 3.64 8.65 -10.94
CA LEU A 80 4.23 8.02 -9.76
C LEU A 80 5.62 7.47 -10.08
N THR A 81 6.62 7.91 -9.31
CA THR A 81 8.00 7.41 -9.40
C THR A 81 8.34 6.48 -8.24
N GLN A 82 9.46 5.76 -8.36
CA GLN A 82 10.02 4.95 -7.26
C GLN A 82 10.36 5.81 -6.03
N ASP A 83 10.93 6.99 -6.26
CA ASP A 83 11.28 7.92 -5.17
C ASP A 83 10.04 8.41 -4.42
N ASN A 84 8.94 8.66 -5.13
CA ASN A 84 7.69 9.05 -4.47
C ASN A 84 7.14 7.95 -3.55
N LEU A 85 7.30 6.67 -3.91
CA LEU A 85 6.91 5.56 -3.04
C LEU A 85 7.79 5.46 -1.80
N LEU A 86 9.11 5.67 -1.94
CA LEU A 86 10.02 5.70 -0.79
C LEU A 86 9.79 6.90 0.12
N GLU A 87 9.50 8.07 -0.43
CA GLU A 87 9.14 9.24 0.37
C GLU A 87 7.81 9.02 1.10
N PHE A 88 6.84 8.39 0.43
CA PHE A 88 5.56 8.06 1.03
C PHE A 88 5.71 7.20 2.30
N THR A 89 6.58 6.20 2.30
CA THR A 89 6.77 5.35 3.48
C THR A 89 7.46 6.06 4.65
N LYS A 90 8.22 7.14 4.39
CA LYS A 90 8.82 7.98 5.44
C LYS A 90 7.80 8.85 6.18
N LEU A 91 6.60 9.04 5.63
CA LEU A 91 5.55 9.84 6.26
C LEU A 91 4.91 9.17 7.48
N ASN A 92 5.18 7.88 7.71
CA ASN A 92 4.76 7.13 8.89
C ASN A 92 3.25 7.24 9.20
N PHE A 93 2.43 7.24 8.15
CA PHE A 93 0.98 7.28 8.28
C PHE A 93 0.45 6.06 9.05
N PRO A 94 -0.54 6.21 9.94
CA PRO A 94 -1.22 5.11 10.62
C PRO A 94 -2.21 4.39 9.68
N LEU A 95 -1.76 3.99 8.49
CA LEU A 95 -2.59 3.38 7.46
C LEU A 95 -3.29 2.14 8.00
N ARG A 96 -4.58 2.03 7.67
CA ARG A 96 -5.36 0.80 7.84
C ARG A 96 -5.40 -0.01 6.56
N LYS A 97 -5.33 0.66 5.41
CA LYS A 97 -5.40 0.03 4.09
C LYS A 97 -4.33 0.60 3.17
N LEU A 98 -3.70 -0.27 2.40
CA LEU A 98 -2.87 0.09 1.26
C LEU A 98 -3.11 -0.87 0.09
N SER A 99 -3.55 -0.35 -1.05
CA SER A 99 -3.75 -1.13 -2.27
C SER A 99 -2.76 -0.72 -3.36
N LEU A 100 -1.83 -1.61 -3.71
CA LEU A 100 -0.87 -1.47 -4.81
C LEU A 100 -1.25 -2.30 -6.04
N SER A 101 -2.43 -2.94 -6.06
CA SER A 101 -2.83 -3.89 -7.12
C SER A 101 -2.67 -3.33 -8.54
N ILE A 102 -3.15 -2.11 -8.75
CA ILE A 102 -3.05 -1.38 -10.03
C ILE A 102 -2.09 -0.22 -9.83
N ILE A 103 -0.82 -0.55 -9.68
CA ILE A 103 0.24 0.47 -9.60
C ILE A 103 0.64 0.92 -11.01
N SER A 104 0.66 2.23 -11.25
CA SER A 104 1.01 2.81 -12.56
C SER A 104 2.53 2.83 -12.82
N LEU A 105 3.33 2.50 -11.81
CA LEU A 105 4.78 2.45 -11.92
C LEU A 105 5.24 1.24 -12.76
N SER A 106 5.71 1.49 -13.98
CA SER A 106 6.39 0.48 -14.78
C SER A 106 7.75 0.12 -14.17
N GLY A 107 8.07 -1.16 -14.07
CA GLY A 107 9.38 -1.61 -13.59
C GLY A 107 9.60 -1.47 -12.09
N LEU A 108 8.54 -1.58 -11.27
CA LEU A 108 8.68 -1.73 -9.82
C LEU A 108 9.60 -2.93 -9.52
N THR A 109 10.72 -2.69 -8.83
CA THR A 109 11.67 -3.74 -8.47
C THR A 109 11.23 -4.46 -7.20
N LEU A 110 11.66 -5.73 -7.05
CA LEU A 110 11.39 -6.52 -5.85
C LEU A 110 12.05 -5.89 -4.61
N GLU A 111 13.27 -5.37 -4.74
CA GLU A 111 13.97 -4.66 -3.66
C GLU A 111 13.14 -3.48 -3.15
N LEU A 112 12.61 -2.66 -4.06
CA LEU A 112 11.76 -1.54 -3.68
C LEU A 112 10.48 -2.03 -2.99
N LEU A 113 9.82 -3.06 -3.53
CA LEU A 113 8.62 -3.61 -2.91
C LEU A 113 8.88 -4.12 -1.48
N VAL A 114 9.98 -4.85 -1.28
CA VAL A 114 10.42 -5.32 0.05
C VAL A 114 10.61 -4.13 0.99
N ARG A 115 11.38 -3.12 0.57
CA ARG A 115 11.62 -1.91 1.38
C ARG A 115 10.33 -1.17 1.71
N LEU A 116 9.38 -1.11 0.78
CA LEU A 116 8.08 -0.47 1.01
C LEU A 116 7.32 -1.21 2.12
N ILE A 117 7.19 -2.53 2.01
CA ILE A 117 6.46 -3.37 3.00
C ILE A 117 7.16 -3.31 4.37
N GLN A 118 8.50 -3.31 4.39
CA GLN A 118 9.30 -3.17 5.60
C GLN A 118 9.07 -1.83 6.33
N LEU A 119 8.59 -0.79 5.65
CA LEU A 119 8.31 0.51 6.25
C LEU A 119 6.82 0.74 6.55
N LEU A 120 5.93 -0.22 6.23
CA LEU A 120 4.51 -0.11 6.53
C LEU A 120 4.22 -0.19 8.03
N PRO A 121 3.15 0.48 8.51
CA PRO A 121 2.79 0.54 9.92
C PRO A 121 2.16 -0.79 10.39
N ALA A 122 2.99 -1.72 10.82
CA ALA A 122 2.58 -3.08 11.20
C ALA A 122 1.45 -3.15 12.25
N ARG A 123 1.31 -2.13 13.11
CA ARG A 123 0.31 -2.08 14.19
C ARG A 123 -1.08 -1.62 13.75
N SER A 124 -1.17 -0.86 12.65
CA SER A 124 -2.44 -0.28 12.20
C SER A 124 -2.95 -0.88 10.89
N LEU A 125 -2.05 -1.44 10.07
CA LEU A 125 -2.39 -1.97 8.76
C LEU A 125 -3.23 -3.25 8.88
N GLN A 126 -4.41 -3.23 8.26
CA GLN A 126 -5.39 -4.32 8.26
C GLN A 126 -5.60 -4.89 6.85
N GLU A 127 -5.41 -4.08 5.81
CA GLU A 127 -5.59 -4.49 4.42
C GLU A 127 -4.35 -4.13 3.60
N LEU A 128 -3.77 -5.12 2.93
CA LEU A 128 -2.65 -4.94 2.02
C LEU A 128 -2.89 -5.69 0.71
N ASP A 129 -3.00 -4.95 -0.38
CA ASP A 129 -3.04 -5.56 -1.72
C ASP A 129 -1.72 -5.30 -2.43
N LEU A 130 -0.96 -6.35 -2.71
CA LEU A 130 0.30 -6.27 -3.46
C LEU A 130 0.05 -6.07 -4.96
N PRO A 131 1.07 -5.62 -5.71
CA PRO A 131 0.95 -5.45 -7.16
C PRO A 131 0.53 -6.75 -7.87
N LEU A 132 -0.47 -6.65 -8.74
CA LEU A 132 -0.93 -7.77 -9.57
C LEU A 132 0.14 -8.18 -10.60
N ARG A 133 0.93 -7.21 -11.08
CA ARG A 133 2.10 -7.49 -11.92
C ARG A 133 3.28 -7.89 -11.04
N ARG A 134 3.99 -8.94 -11.44
CA ARG A 134 5.22 -9.36 -10.76
C ARG A 134 6.25 -8.23 -10.76
N ALA A 135 6.86 -7.99 -9.60
CA ALA A 135 7.96 -7.04 -9.49
C ALA A 135 9.17 -7.54 -10.29
N VAL A 136 9.92 -6.62 -10.88
CA VAL A 136 11.15 -6.95 -11.60
C VAL A 136 12.20 -7.39 -10.59
N CYS A 137 12.84 -8.54 -10.83
CA CYS A 137 13.87 -9.06 -9.97
C CYS A 137 14.99 -9.70 -10.79
N ASP A 138 16.17 -9.82 -10.17
CA ASP A 138 17.29 -10.55 -10.73
C ASP A 138 16.98 -12.05 -10.89
N PRO A 139 17.78 -12.80 -11.67
CA PRO A 139 17.56 -14.23 -11.91
C PRO A 139 17.59 -15.09 -10.63
N ASP A 140 18.31 -14.67 -9.60
CA ASP A 140 18.32 -15.31 -8.27
C ASP A 140 17.87 -14.33 -7.18
N PRO A 141 16.55 -14.16 -6.97
CA PRO A 141 16.02 -13.23 -6.00
C PRO A 141 15.89 -13.82 -4.60
N SER A 142 16.52 -14.97 -4.31
CA SER A 142 16.23 -15.79 -3.12
C SER A 142 16.34 -15.01 -1.81
N ALA A 143 17.37 -14.17 -1.65
CA ALA A 143 17.55 -13.33 -0.46
C ALA A 143 16.42 -12.30 -0.31
N LEU A 144 16.05 -11.61 -1.40
CA LEU A 144 14.96 -10.63 -1.38
C LEU A 144 13.60 -11.29 -1.14
N VAL A 145 13.39 -12.51 -1.63
CA VAL A 145 12.17 -13.28 -1.34
C VAL A 145 12.09 -13.62 0.15
N GLU A 146 13.19 -14.01 0.78
CA GLU A 146 13.22 -14.21 2.25
C GLU A 146 12.92 -12.92 3.01
N GLU A 147 13.48 -11.78 2.59
CA GLU A 147 13.14 -10.49 3.19
C GLU A 147 11.67 -10.12 3.01
N LEU A 148 11.08 -10.44 1.85
CA LEU A 148 9.65 -10.25 1.60
C LEU A 148 8.80 -11.11 2.53
N VAL A 149 9.19 -12.36 2.75
CA VAL A 149 8.51 -13.28 3.69
C VAL A 149 8.47 -12.68 5.09
N GLU A 150 9.61 -12.22 5.61
CA GLU A 150 9.68 -11.63 6.95
C GLU A 150 8.93 -10.29 7.03
N ALA A 151 8.99 -9.47 5.97
CA ALA A 151 8.27 -8.21 5.89
C ALA A 151 6.74 -8.41 5.97
N VAL A 152 6.21 -9.42 5.26
CA VAL A 152 4.79 -9.79 5.31
C VAL A 152 4.43 -10.40 6.67
N ALA A 153 5.24 -11.33 7.18
CA ALA A 153 4.97 -12.03 8.45
C ALA A 153 4.88 -11.10 9.66
N ARG A 154 5.52 -9.93 9.60
CA ARG A 154 5.49 -8.89 10.65
C ARG A 154 4.17 -8.13 10.70
N LEU A 155 3.34 -8.18 9.66
CA LEU A 155 2.06 -7.47 9.57
C LEU A 155 0.94 -8.26 10.26
N GLU A 156 1.13 -8.61 11.52
CA GLU A 156 0.29 -9.56 12.28
C GLU A 156 -1.18 -9.15 12.43
N HIS A 157 -1.49 -7.86 12.24
CA HIS A 157 -2.83 -7.29 12.31
C HIS A 157 -3.59 -7.31 10.98
N LEU A 158 -3.01 -7.89 9.91
CA LEU A 158 -3.71 -8.02 8.64
C LEU A 158 -4.95 -8.89 8.78
N VAL A 159 -6.05 -8.36 8.25
CA VAL A 159 -7.36 -9.01 8.09
C VAL A 159 -7.55 -9.45 6.65
N SER A 160 -6.99 -8.71 5.68
CA SER A 160 -7.00 -9.08 4.27
C SER A 160 -5.62 -8.87 3.65
N ILE A 161 -5.18 -9.84 2.86
CA ILE A 161 -4.00 -9.70 2.01
C ILE A 161 -4.28 -10.23 0.60
N ASP A 162 -3.91 -9.46 -0.42
CA ASP A 162 -3.76 -9.96 -1.80
C ASP A 162 -2.28 -10.03 -2.12
N LEU A 163 -1.75 -11.25 -2.34
CA LEU A 163 -0.34 -11.46 -2.68
C LEU A 163 -0.01 -11.05 -4.13
N GLY A 164 -1.04 -10.81 -4.95
CA GLY A 164 -0.91 -10.39 -6.35
C GLY A 164 -0.01 -11.31 -7.16
N GLY A 165 0.72 -10.72 -8.11
CA GLY A 165 1.67 -11.43 -8.98
C GLY A 165 2.94 -11.90 -8.30
N GLN A 166 3.13 -11.60 -7.01
CA GLN A 166 4.29 -12.02 -6.23
C GLN A 166 4.11 -13.43 -5.65
N ALA A 167 2.87 -13.91 -5.55
CA ALA A 167 2.55 -15.18 -4.89
C ALA A 167 3.34 -16.39 -5.44
N VAL A 168 3.59 -16.38 -6.74
CA VAL A 168 4.41 -17.35 -7.50
C VAL A 168 5.88 -17.42 -7.07
N LEU A 169 6.43 -16.35 -6.48
CA LEU A 169 7.84 -16.29 -6.05
C LEU A 169 8.09 -17.13 -4.80
N PHE A 170 7.05 -17.36 -3.99
CA PHE A 170 7.19 -18.03 -2.70
C PHE A 170 7.13 -19.54 -2.86
N SER A 171 8.12 -20.26 -2.38
CA SER A 171 7.98 -21.70 -2.14
C SER A 171 6.90 -22.00 -1.08
N PRO A 172 6.35 -23.22 -1.03
CA PRO A 172 5.40 -23.62 0.03
C PRO A 172 5.85 -23.28 1.47
N PRO A 173 7.08 -23.59 1.92
CA PRO A 173 7.52 -23.23 3.28
C PRO A 173 7.64 -21.71 3.49
N GLN A 174 7.92 -20.93 2.44
CA GLN A 174 7.94 -19.47 2.51
C GLN A 174 6.53 -18.90 2.68
N LEU A 175 5.53 -19.42 1.96
CA LEU A 175 4.12 -19.05 2.17
C LEU A 175 3.65 -19.39 3.58
N ALA A 176 4.00 -20.57 4.08
CA ALA A 176 3.66 -20.99 5.44
C ALA A 176 4.23 -20.03 6.49
N ARG A 177 5.48 -19.57 6.32
CA ARG A 177 6.08 -18.57 7.22
C ARG A 177 5.45 -17.19 7.08
N ALA A 178 5.25 -16.71 5.85
CA ALA A 178 4.71 -15.39 5.56
C ALA A 178 3.28 -15.24 6.12
N CYS A 179 2.43 -16.25 5.89
CA CYS A 179 1.01 -16.19 6.23
C CYS A 179 0.67 -16.85 7.58
N GLY A 180 1.50 -17.76 8.08
CA GLY A 180 1.21 -18.55 9.28
C GLY A 180 1.19 -17.72 10.58
N ARG A 181 1.79 -16.51 10.58
CA ARG A 181 1.73 -15.57 11.69
C ARG A 181 0.50 -14.64 11.64
N LEU A 182 -0.24 -14.62 10.53
CA LEU A 182 -1.38 -13.73 10.31
C LEU A 182 -2.67 -14.30 10.94
N SER A 183 -2.70 -14.36 12.27
CA SER A 183 -3.79 -15.00 13.03
C SER A 183 -5.16 -14.33 12.85
N SER A 184 -5.19 -13.04 12.50
CA SER A 184 -6.42 -12.27 12.28
C SER A 184 -6.93 -12.33 10.83
N LEU A 185 -6.25 -13.08 9.96
CA LEU A 185 -6.55 -13.07 8.53
C LEU A 185 -7.92 -13.70 8.25
N ALA A 186 -8.79 -12.93 7.60
CA ALA A 186 -10.11 -13.33 7.17
C ALA A 186 -10.18 -13.56 5.65
N SER A 187 -9.27 -12.97 4.88
CA SER A 187 -9.21 -13.10 3.42
C SER A 187 -7.76 -13.16 2.94
N LEU A 188 -7.46 -14.16 2.11
CA LEU A 188 -6.23 -14.24 1.34
C LEU A 188 -6.56 -14.39 -0.15
N CYS A 189 -6.07 -13.47 -0.96
CA CYS A 189 -6.08 -13.56 -2.41
C CYS A 189 -4.66 -13.84 -2.93
N ALA A 190 -4.54 -14.66 -3.98
CA ALA A 190 -3.27 -14.93 -4.64
C ALA A 190 -3.49 -15.27 -6.12
N GLU A 191 -2.45 -15.11 -6.93
CA GLU A 191 -2.50 -15.40 -8.36
C GLU A 191 -1.52 -16.51 -8.74
N ASN A 192 -1.95 -17.39 -9.65
CA ASN A 192 -1.12 -18.41 -10.30
C ASN A 192 -0.36 -19.34 -9.32
N LEU A 193 -0.97 -19.69 -8.19
CA LEU A 193 -0.39 -20.66 -7.27
C LEU A 193 -0.32 -22.07 -7.91
N SER A 194 0.77 -22.77 -7.66
CA SER A 194 0.89 -24.21 -7.85
C SER A 194 0.10 -24.97 -6.79
N ARG A 195 -0.26 -26.23 -7.08
CA ARG A 195 -0.99 -27.09 -6.13
C ARG A 195 -0.31 -27.21 -4.77
N SER A 196 1.01 -27.34 -4.73
CA SER A 196 1.77 -27.48 -3.47
C SER A 196 1.74 -26.20 -2.63
N GLN A 197 1.76 -25.02 -3.27
CA GLN A 197 1.59 -23.73 -2.58
C GLN A 197 0.19 -23.61 -1.99
N GLU A 198 -0.85 -24.00 -2.73
CA GLU A 198 -2.22 -23.98 -2.24
C GLU A 198 -2.46 -24.90 -1.05
N GLU A 199 -1.98 -26.14 -1.13
CA GLU A 199 -2.08 -27.12 -0.04
C GLU A 199 -1.38 -26.61 1.21
N SER A 200 -0.21 -25.98 1.04
CA SER A 200 0.53 -25.36 2.14
C SER A 200 -0.20 -24.18 2.76
N LEU A 201 -0.91 -23.36 1.99
CA LEU A 201 -1.73 -22.26 2.54
C LEU A 201 -2.97 -22.81 3.26
N LYS A 202 -3.65 -23.80 2.69
CA LYS A 202 -4.83 -24.41 3.30
C LYS A 202 -4.53 -25.06 4.65
N SER A 203 -3.31 -25.53 4.88
CA SER A 203 -2.92 -26.17 6.14
C SER A 203 -2.57 -25.18 7.26
N ILE A 204 -2.22 -23.94 6.93
CA ILE A 204 -1.76 -22.91 7.90
C ILE A 204 -2.74 -21.77 8.10
N LEU A 205 -3.65 -21.53 7.16
CA LEU A 205 -4.57 -20.39 7.24
C LEU A 205 -5.59 -20.58 8.36
N PRO A 206 -6.04 -19.47 9.01
CA PRO A 206 -7.10 -19.54 10.01
C PRO A 206 -8.37 -20.22 9.46
N PRO A 207 -9.12 -21.01 10.25
CA PRO A 207 -10.29 -21.75 9.76
C PRO A 207 -11.39 -20.88 9.13
N LYS A 208 -11.46 -19.59 9.51
CA LYS A 208 -12.43 -18.62 8.97
C LYS A 208 -11.88 -17.83 7.78
N CYS A 209 -10.62 -18.05 7.40
CA CYS A 209 -9.98 -17.34 6.30
C CYS A 209 -10.51 -17.87 4.96
N THR A 210 -11.01 -16.95 4.13
CA THR A 210 -11.39 -17.27 2.75
C THR A 210 -10.15 -17.19 1.86
N LEU A 211 -9.74 -18.32 1.27
CA LEU A 211 -8.69 -18.38 0.25
C LEU A 211 -9.31 -18.23 -1.14
N ARG A 212 -8.88 -17.23 -1.91
CA ARG A 212 -9.27 -17.01 -3.31
C ARG A 212 -8.04 -17.04 -4.20
N ILE A 213 -8.08 -17.88 -5.23
CA ILE A 213 -6.97 -18.02 -6.17
C ILE A 213 -7.47 -17.65 -7.56
N ARG A 214 -6.76 -16.75 -8.22
CA ARG A 214 -7.02 -16.36 -9.62
C ARG A 214 -5.96 -17.00 -10.50
N TYR A 215 -6.39 -17.66 -11.57
CA TYR A 215 -5.48 -18.20 -12.58
C TYR A 215 -5.64 -17.38 -13.85
N TYR A 216 -4.52 -16.90 -14.35
CA TYR A 216 -4.44 -16.24 -15.63
C TYR A 216 -3.61 -17.14 -16.54
N CYS A 217 -4.15 -17.46 -17.72
CA CYS A 217 -3.32 -18.01 -18.79
C CYS A 217 -2.44 -16.86 -19.29
N ASP A 218 -1.12 -17.04 -19.29
CA ASP A 218 -0.22 -16.11 -19.95
C ASP A 218 -0.70 -15.97 -21.41
N ALA A 219 -1.19 -14.78 -21.79
CA ALA A 219 -1.30 -14.43 -23.18
C ALA A 219 0.13 -14.09 -23.63
N GLU A 220 0.70 -14.97 -24.45
CA GLU A 220 2.00 -14.83 -25.12
C GLU A 220 2.22 -13.44 -25.74
#